data_AF-A0A3D0CZB7-F1
#
_entry.id   AF-A0A3D0CZB7-F1
#
_cell.length_a   1.000
_cell.length_b   1.000
_cell.length_c   1.000
_cell.angle_alpha   90.00
_cell.angle_beta   90.00
_cell.angle_gamma   90.00
#
_symmetry.space_group_name_H-M   'P 1'
#
loop_
_entity.id
_entity.type
_entity.pdbx_description
1 polymer ?
#
loop_
_entity_poly.entity_id
_entity_poly.type
_entity_poly.pdbx_seq_one_letter_code
_entity_poly.pdbx_strand_id
1 'polypeptide(L)'
;MAFIGFPQVTQTDPVGTVTETQYYATADPTAPENGLPHHTEVQVGAIIRATQDNLDDLTTPTTWGTKPVPLLETRRSTTDENNTTRSFRTTYQYDSYGNLSQTTEYGEVQSDYTTDIPGDERTTASIYRSRITPTVYIVDHPVERSIYEGLQAIENQLAARTQFYYDGSATRLAIAGNCSKSGSGRAACGPSPSTSMMRSATRRA
;
A
#
# COMPACT_ATOMS: atom_id res chain seq x y z
N MET A 1 -18.53 -2.64 23.15
CA MET A 1 -19.05 -1.28 23.37
C MET A 1 -19.46 -0.76 22.00
N ALA A 2 -20.66 -0.20 21.85
CA ALA A 2 -21.09 0.43 20.60
C ALA A 2 -20.27 1.69 20.32
N PHE A 3 -19.97 1.97 19.05
CA PHE A 3 -19.40 3.25 18.65
C PHE A 3 -20.39 4.38 18.98
N ILE A 4 -19.95 5.35 19.79
CA ILE A 4 -20.72 6.52 20.26
C ILE A 4 -20.21 7.79 19.57
N GLY A 5 -19.70 7.69 18.35
CA GLY A 5 -19.22 8.84 17.59
C GLY A 5 -20.29 9.44 16.68
N PHE A 6 -19.99 10.60 16.12
CA PHE A 6 -20.82 11.20 15.08
C PHE A 6 -20.58 10.46 13.76
N PRO A 7 -21.64 10.03 13.04
CA PRO A 7 -21.49 9.36 11.76
C PRO A 7 -20.90 10.28 10.69
N GLN A 8 -20.96 11.60 10.92
CA GLN A 8 -20.44 12.63 10.04
C GLN A 8 -19.92 13.82 10.86
N VAL A 9 -18.78 14.37 10.43
CA VAL A 9 -18.18 15.57 10.99
C VAL A 9 -17.92 16.55 9.84
N THR A 10 -18.37 17.79 9.99
CA THR A 10 -18.10 18.88 9.05
C THR A 10 -17.25 19.94 9.73
N GLN A 11 -16.15 20.32 9.10
CA GLN A 11 -15.25 21.37 9.56
C GLN A 11 -15.11 22.43 8.47
N THR A 12 -15.15 23.70 8.86
CA THR A 12 -14.83 24.83 7.99
C THR A 12 -13.61 25.55 8.53
N ASP A 13 -12.57 25.71 7.71
CA ASP A 13 -11.38 26.46 8.08
C ASP A 13 -11.59 27.98 7.89
N PRO A 14 -10.69 28.85 8.40
CA PRO A 14 -10.81 30.30 8.26
C PRO A 14 -10.74 30.81 6.81
N VAL A 15 -10.24 30.01 5.86
CA VAL A 15 -10.18 30.37 4.44
C VAL A 15 -11.40 29.88 3.65
N GLY A 16 -12.36 29.25 4.33
CA GLY A 16 -13.62 28.80 3.76
C GLY A 16 -13.58 27.40 3.14
N THR A 17 -12.50 26.64 3.35
CA THR A 17 -12.45 25.22 2.96
C THR A 17 -13.44 24.45 3.83
N VAL A 18 -14.35 23.71 3.21
CA VAL A 18 -15.26 22.81 3.92
C VAL A 18 -14.73 21.40 3.77
N THR A 19 -14.54 20.71 4.89
CA THR A 19 -14.21 19.28 4.94
C THR A 19 -15.33 18.54 5.61
N GLU A 20 -15.92 17.58 4.90
CA GLU A 20 -16.88 16.62 5.44
C GLU A 20 -16.20 15.26 5.55
N THR A 21 -16.33 14.60 6.70
CA THR A 21 -15.82 13.25 6.93
C THR A 21 -16.93 12.39 7.48
N GLN A 22 -17.21 11.28 6.81
CA GLN A 22 -18.17 10.29 7.24
C GLN A 22 -17.43 9.06 7.78
N TYR A 23 -17.97 8.48 8.85
CA TYR A 23 -17.39 7.36 9.58
C TYR A 23 -18.30 6.15 9.50
N TYR A 24 -17.71 4.95 9.46
CA TYR A 24 -18.50 3.71 9.56
C TYR A 24 -19.27 3.69 10.89
N ALA A 25 -20.56 3.40 10.79
CA ALA A 25 -21.47 3.23 11.92
C ALA A 25 -22.50 2.14 11.57
N THR A 26 -22.05 0.89 11.55
CA THR A 26 -22.89 -0.27 11.27
C THR A 26 -23.81 -0.60 12.45
N ALA A 27 -24.86 -1.37 12.17
CA ALA A 27 -25.83 -1.75 13.21
C ALA A 27 -25.22 -2.69 14.26
N ASP A 28 -24.18 -3.45 13.92
CA ASP A 28 -23.43 -4.24 14.89
C ASP A 28 -22.47 -3.32 15.67
N PRO A 29 -22.73 -3.07 16.96
CA PRO A 29 -21.89 -2.19 17.77
C PRO A 29 -20.46 -2.71 17.98
N THR A 30 -20.19 -3.98 17.66
CA THR A 30 -18.90 -4.63 17.83
C THR A 30 -18.10 -4.73 16.53
N ALA A 31 -18.66 -4.28 15.42
CA ALA A 31 -18.00 -4.31 14.13
C ALA A 31 -16.67 -3.52 14.19
N PRO A 32 -15.55 -4.12 13.78
CA PRO A 32 -14.21 -3.54 13.94
C PRO A 32 -13.99 -2.27 13.11
N GLU A 33 -14.78 -2.07 12.06
CA GLU A 33 -14.73 -0.89 11.19
C GLU A 33 -15.40 0.34 11.79
N ASN A 34 -16.24 0.19 12.82
CA ASN A 34 -16.97 1.31 13.40
C ASN A 34 -16.03 2.40 13.92
N GLY A 35 -16.29 3.64 13.48
CA GLY A 35 -15.47 4.80 13.79
C GLY A 35 -14.27 5.03 12.88
N LEU A 36 -14.02 4.16 11.91
CA LEU A 36 -13.06 4.45 10.85
C LEU A 36 -13.68 5.40 9.82
N PRO A 37 -12.92 6.40 9.33
CA PRO A 37 -13.39 7.25 8.23
C PRO A 37 -13.50 6.40 6.95
N HIS A 38 -14.52 6.66 6.15
CA HIS A 38 -14.76 5.92 4.89
C HIS A 38 -15.12 6.82 3.72
N HIS A 39 -15.53 8.05 3.98
CA HIS A 39 -15.75 9.05 2.96
C HIS A 39 -15.24 10.40 3.48
N THR A 40 -14.47 11.08 2.65
CA THR A 40 -13.99 12.44 2.94
C THR A 40 -14.21 13.30 1.71
N GLU A 41 -14.94 14.39 1.88
CA GLU A 41 -15.13 15.41 0.87
C GLU A 41 -14.45 16.71 1.32
N VAL A 42 -13.70 17.33 0.41
CA VAL A 42 -13.04 18.61 0.64
C VAL A 42 -13.46 19.56 -0.48
N GLN A 43 -14.13 20.64 -0.10
CA GLN A 43 -14.52 21.72 -0.99
C GLN A 43 -13.60 22.93 -0.81
N VAL A 44 -12.94 23.33 -1.90
CA VAL A 44 -12.08 24.52 -1.96
C VAL A 44 -12.63 25.45 -3.06
N GLY A 45 -13.45 26.43 -2.67
CA GLY A 45 -14.17 27.28 -3.63
C GLY A 45 -15.15 26.46 -4.48
N ALA A 46 -14.95 26.46 -5.79
CA ALA A 46 -15.74 25.67 -6.76
C ALA A 46 -15.21 24.24 -6.96
N ILE A 47 -14.02 23.92 -6.43
CA ILE A 47 -13.40 22.60 -6.62
C ILE A 47 -13.85 21.68 -5.49
N ILE A 48 -14.32 20.49 -5.84
CA ILE A 48 -14.70 19.43 -4.89
C ILE A 48 -13.77 18.24 -5.09
N ARG A 49 -13.20 17.73 -4.00
CA ARG A 49 -12.39 16.52 -3.97
C ARG A 49 -13.03 15.53 -3.03
N ALA A 50 -13.37 14.34 -3.52
CA ALA A 50 -13.90 13.28 -2.68
C ALA A 50 -12.96 12.08 -2.69
N THR A 51 -12.81 11.45 -1.53
CA THR A 51 -12.18 10.15 -1.35
C THR A 51 -13.15 9.23 -0.65
N GLN A 52 -13.33 8.03 -1.17
CA GLN A 52 -14.11 6.98 -0.55
C GLN A 52 -13.26 5.73 -0.40
N ASP A 53 -13.21 5.21 0.81
CA ASP A 53 -12.48 4.02 1.19
C ASP A 53 -13.47 2.90 1.48
N ASN A 54 -13.29 1.77 0.82
CA ASN A 54 -14.09 0.57 1.01
C ASN A 54 -13.23 -0.47 1.75
N LEU A 55 -13.67 -0.81 2.96
CA LEU A 55 -13.02 -1.78 3.83
C LEU A 55 -13.67 -3.17 3.71
N ASP A 56 -12.92 -4.22 4.04
CA ASP A 56 -13.45 -5.60 4.16
C ASP A 56 -14.02 -5.89 5.55
N ASP A 57 -15.04 -6.76 5.63
CA ASP A 57 -15.56 -7.26 6.91
C ASP A 57 -14.71 -8.45 7.37
N LEU A 58 -13.78 -8.21 8.31
CA LEU A 58 -12.94 -9.26 8.88
C LEU A 58 -13.55 -9.90 10.13
N THR A 59 -14.66 -10.61 9.95
CA THR A 59 -15.15 -11.55 10.96
C THR A 59 -14.35 -12.87 11.02
N THR A 60 -13.25 -13.01 10.27
CA THR A 60 -12.43 -14.23 10.25
C THR A 60 -11.31 -14.19 11.31
N PRO A 61 -11.45 -14.85 12.47
CA PRO A 61 -10.38 -14.98 13.43
C PRO A 61 -9.22 -15.78 12.83
N THR A 62 -8.00 -15.24 12.93
CA THR A 62 -6.79 -16.00 12.65
C THR A 62 -6.25 -16.60 13.93
N THR A 63 -5.43 -17.66 13.82
CA THR A 63 -4.70 -18.25 14.96
C THR A 63 -3.76 -17.25 15.67
N TRP A 64 -3.51 -16.08 15.07
CA TRP A 64 -2.61 -15.06 15.58
C TRP A 64 -3.33 -13.79 16.08
N GLY A 65 -4.66 -13.79 16.10
CA GLY A 65 -5.51 -12.68 16.57
C GLY A 65 -6.45 -12.13 15.50
N THR A 66 -7.11 -11.01 15.84
CA THR A 66 -7.97 -10.26 14.92
C THR A 66 -7.10 -9.44 13.97
N LYS A 67 -7.15 -9.74 12.67
CA LYS A 67 -6.42 -8.99 11.65
C LYS A 67 -7.08 -7.59 11.51
N PRO A 68 -6.31 -6.50 11.37
CA PRO A 68 -6.88 -5.17 11.14
C PRO A 68 -7.70 -5.14 9.84
N VAL A 69 -8.82 -4.43 9.87
CA VAL A 69 -9.76 -4.25 8.75
C VAL A 69 -8.98 -3.71 7.52
N PRO A 70 -8.80 -4.51 6.45
CA PRO A 70 -7.97 -4.13 5.33
C PRO A 70 -8.78 -3.25 4.38
N LEU A 71 -8.11 -2.22 3.87
CA LEU A 71 -8.64 -1.35 2.84
C LEU A 71 -8.63 -2.10 1.50
N LEU A 72 -9.78 -2.44 0.94
CA LEU A 72 -9.85 -3.18 -0.32
C LEU A 72 -9.79 -2.28 -1.54
N GLU A 73 -10.34 -1.08 -1.42
CA GLU A 73 -10.47 -0.17 -2.54
C GLU A 73 -10.54 1.27 -2.07
N THR A 74 -9.87 2.15 -2.79
CA THR A 74 -10.02 3.59 -2.68
C THR A 74 -10.55 4.14 -4.00
N ARG A 75 -11.58 4.96 -3.92
CA ARG A 75 -12.17 5.74 -5.01
C ARG A 75 -11.88 7.20 -4.75
N ARG A 76 -11.46 7.93 -5.77
CA ARG A 76 -11.23 9.37 -5.67
C ARG A 76 -11.89 10.08 -6.83
N SER A 77 -12.54 11.19 -6.56
CA SER A 77 -12.98 12.10 -7.62
C SER A 77 -12.50 13.51 -7.36
N THR A 78 -12.35 14.26 -8.45
CA THR A 78 -12.10 15.70 -8.41
C THR A 78 -12.98 16.36 -9.45
N THR A 79 -13.82 17.28 -9.01
CA THR A 79 -14.65 18.13 -9.86
C THR A 79 -14.04 19.53 -9.90
N ASP A 80 -13.78 20.02 -11.10
CA ASP A 80 -13.23 21.36 -11.32
C ASP A 80 -14.32 22.44 -11.43
N GLU A 81 -13.88 23.69 -11.60
CA GLU A 81 -14.74 24.86 -11.76
C GLU A 81 -15.65 24.82 -13.01
N ASN A 82 -15.32 23.98 -14.00
CA ASN A 82 -16.11 23.79 -15.21
C ASN A 82 -17.05 22.58 -15.10
N ASN A 83 -17.24 22.05 -13.89
CA ASN A 83 -18.05 20.86 -13.61
C ASN A 83 -17.53 19.59 -14.33
N THR A 84 -16.23 19.56 -14.66
CA THR A 84 -15.58 18.35 -15.19
C THR A 84 -15.12 17.50 -14.02
N THR A 85 -15.61 16.27 -13.95
CA THR A 85 -15.26 15.32 -12.88
C THR A 85 -14.34 14.25 -13.42
N ARG A 86 -13.17 14.10 -12.79
CA ARG A 86 -12.26 12.98 -13.02
C ARG A 86 -12.34 12.02 -11.86
N SER A 87 -12.43 10.73 -12.16
CA SER A 87 -12.55 9.67 -11.17
C SER A 87 -11.38 8.72 -11.28
N PHE A 88 -10.90 8.23 -10.14
CA PHE A 88 -9.77 7.30 -10.04
C PHE A 88 -10.14 6.17 -9.10
N ARG A 89 -9.62 4.98 -9.40
CA ARG A 89 -9.87 3.78 -8.61
C ARG A 89 -8.55 3.05 -8.34
N THR A 90 -8.39 2.58 -7.11
CA THR A 90 -7.28 1.73 -6.71
C THR A 90 -7.80 0.58 -5.88
N THR A 91 -7.39 -0.64 -6.20
CA THR A 91 -7.70 -1.83 -5.41
C THR A 91 -6.46 -2.39 -4.76
N TYR A 92 -6.66 -3.07 -3.63
CA TYR A 92 -5.61 -3.60 -2.79
C TYR A 92 -5.90 -5.07 -2.47
N GLN A 93 -4.86 -5.88 -2.49
CA GLN A 93 -4.92 -7.27 -2.06
C GLN A 93 -3.87 -7.52 -1.01
N TYR A 94 -4.20 -8.43 -0.08
CA TYR A 94 -3.35 -8.73 1.06
C TYR A 94 -3.08 -10.23 1.15
N ASP A 95 -1.91 -10.58 1.66
CA ASP A 95 -1.61 -11.97 1.99
C ASP A 95 -2.33 -12.43 3.28
N SER A 96 -2.14 -13.71 3.63
CA SER A 96 -2.73 -14.32 4.83
C SER A 96 -2.23 -13.71 6.15
N TYR A 97 -1.15 -12.93 6.11
CA TYR A 97 -0.59 -12.22 7.26
C TYR A 97 -1.02 -10.75 7.32
N GLY A 98 -1.71 -10.26 6.28
CA GLY A 98 -2.17 -8.87 6.20
C GLY A 98 -1.18 -7.91 5.59
N ASN A 99 -0.12 -8.40 4.95
CA ASN A 99 0.75 -7.54 4.17
C ASN A 99 0.13 -7.24 2.81
N LEU A 100 0.33 -6.02 2.31
CA LEU A 100 -0.17 -5.58 1.01
C LEU A 100 0.58 -6.29 -0.13
N SER A 101 0.00 -7.37 -0.67
CA SER A 101 0.60 -8.20 -1.71
C SER A 101 0.45 -7.61 -3.10
N GLN A 102 -0.63 -6.88 -3.37
CA GLN A 102 -0.88 -6.26 -4.66
C GLN A 102 -1.63 -4.95 -4.52
N THR A 103 -1.28 -3.97 -5.36
CA THR A 103 -2.01 -2.73 -5.57
C THR A 103 -2.25 -2.59 -7.06
N THR A 104 -3.49 -2.38 -7.46
CA THR A 104 -3.84 -2.12 -8.86
C THR A 104 -4.48 -0.74 -8.95
N GLU A 105 -3.80 0.16 -9.64
CA GLU A 105 -4.24 1.51 -9.96
C GLU A 105 -4.83 1.49 -11.36
N TYR A 106 -6.10 1.85 -11.51
CA TYR A 106 -6.82 1.81 -12.78
C TYR A 106 -6.66 3.09 -13.61
N GLY A 107 -5.93 4.09 -13.09
CA GLY A 107 -5.88 5.41 -13.70
C GLY A 107 -7.23 6.12 -13.61
N GLU A 108 -7.57 6.88 -14.66
CA GLU A 108 -8.88 7.52 -14.81
C GLU A 108 -9.96 6.46 -15.14
N VAL A 109 -11.11 6.55 -14.48
CA VAL A 109 -12.26 5.67 -14.71
C VAL A 109 -13.49 6.50 -15.06
N GLN A 110 -14.49 5.87 -15.67
CA GLN A 110 -15.78 6.54 -15.88
C GLN A 110 -16.43 6.91 -14.53
N SER A 111 -17.36 7.86 -14.57
CA SER A 111 -17.91 8.54 -13.38
C SER A 111 -18.62 7.63 -12.37
N ASP A 112 -18.84 6.36 -12.69
CA ASP A 112 -19.47 5.36 -11.82
C ASP A 112 -18.47 4.44 -11.10
N TYR A 113 -17.16 4.58 -11.36
CA TYR A 113 -16.10 3.69 -10.88
C TYR A 113 -16.28 2.21 -11.30
N THR A 114 -17.14 1.93 -12.29
CA THR A 114 -17.39 0.56 -12.76
C THR A 114 -16.75 0.26 -14.10
N THR A 115 -16.50 1.30 -14.91
CA THR A 115 -15.91 1.16 -16.23
C THR A 115 -14.50 1.75 -16.27
N ASP A 116 -13.52 0.87 -16.44
CA ASP A 116 -12.11 1.23 -16.54
C ASP A 116 -11.81 1.87 -17.91
N ILE A 117 -10.95 2.89 -17.93
CA ILE A 117 -10.43 3.48 -19.17
C ILE A 117 -9.05 2.90 -19.43
N PRO A 118 -8.85 2.15 -20.53
CA PRO A 118 -7.59 1.45 -20.75
C PRO A 118 -6.45 2.41 -21.12
N GLY A 119 -5.23 2.06 -20.68
CA GLY A 119 -3.98 2.66 -21.14
C GLY A 119 -3.18 3.42 -20.08
N ASP A 120 -3.68 3.52 -18.85
CA ASP A 120 -2.97 4.18 -17.74
C ASP A 120 -2.97 3.32 -16.45
N GLU A 121 -3.27 2.03 -16.59
CA GLU A 121 -3.33 1.15 -15.44
C GLU A 121 -1.93 0.69 -15.03
N ARG A 122 -1.75 0.50 -13.73
CA ARG A 122 -0.50 0.06 -13.12
C ARG A 122 -0.78 -0.95 -12.03
N THR A 123 -0.03 -2.05 -12.03
CA THR A 123 -0.07 -3.03 -10.96
C THR A 123 1.27 -3.08 -10.23
N THR A 124 1.25 -2.92 -8.91
CA THR A 124 2.41 -3.12 -8.05
C THR A 124 2.20 -4.38 -7.22
N ALA A 125 3.05 -5.38 -7.40
CA ALA A 125 3.07 -6.60 -6.60
C ALA A 125 4.24 -6.56 -5.60
N SER A 126 4.00 -6.99 -4.37
CA SER A 126 5.03 -7.12 -3.34
C SER A 126 5.04 -8.54 -2.77
N ILE A 127 6.24 -9.11 -2.64
CA ILE A 127 6.45 -10.42 -2.02
C ILE A 127 7.13 -10.20 -0.68
N TYR A 128 6.62 -10.84 0.37
CA TYR A 128 7.15 -10.72 1.72
C TYR A 128 7.85 -12.01 2.16
N ARG A 129 8.91 -11.86 2.96
CA ARG A 129 9.52 -12.98 3.66
C ARG A 129 8.72 -13.27 4.90
N SER A 130 8.24 -14.49 5.02
CA SER A 130 7.71 -15.01 6.28
C SER A 130 8.71 -15.98 6.91
N ARG A 131 8.99 -15.79 8.21
CA ARG A 131 9.66 -16.78 9.05
C ARG A 131 8.89 -16.87 10.35
N ILE A 132 8.18 -17.99 10.51
CA ILE A 132 7.34 -18.25 11.67
C ILE A 132 7.91 -19.48 12.36
N THR A 133 8.47 -19.28 13.55
CA THR A 133 8.87 -20.34 14.48
C THR A 133 8.27 -20.03 15.85
N PRO A 134 8.26 -20.97 16.80
CA PRO A 134 7.76 -20.69 18.16
C PRO A 134 8.45 -19.51 18.88
N THR A 135 9.62 -19.09 18.39
CA THR A 135 10.45 -18.03 19.00
C THR A 135 10.71 -16.85 18.07
N VAL A 136 10.22 -16.87 16.83
CA VAL A 136 10.47 -15.82 15.81
C VAL A 136 9.21 -15.60 14.99
N TYR A 137 8.75 -14.36 14.93
CA TYR A 137 7.63 -13.94 14.10
C TYR A 137 8.06 -12.79 13.20
N ILE A 138 8.41 -13.11 11.96
CA ILE A 138 8.80 -12.14 10.92
C ILE A 138 7.85 -12.34 9.75
N VAL A 139 7.03 -11.34 9.42
CA VAL A 139 6.04 -11.43 8.33
C VAL A 139 6.00 -10.19 7.44
N ASP A 140 6.62 -9.07 7.83
CA ASP A 140 6.44 -7.74 7.23
C ASP A 140 7.65 -7.26 6.41
N HIS A 141 8.59 -8.16 6.07
CA HIS A 141 9.81 -7.82 5.33
C HIS A 141 9.63 -8.06 3.82
N PRO A 142 9.40 -7.02 2.99
CA PRO A 142 9.31 -7.19 1.54
C PRO A 142 10.65 -7.68 0.98
N VAL A 143 10.64 -8.75 0.20
CA VAL A 143 11.83 -9.30 -0.50
C VAL A 143 11.91 -8.74 -1.91
N GLU A 144 10.76 -8.54 -2.54
CA GLU A 144 10.67 -8.04 -3.90
C GLU A 144 9.45 -7.14 -4.04
N ARG A 145 9.61 -6.09 -4.85
CA ARG A 145 8.51 -5.29 -5.38
C ARG A 145 8.66 -5.19 -6.88
N SER A 146 7.60 -5.55 -7.61
CA SER A 146 7.54 -5.51 -9.06
C SER A 146 6.40 -4.58 -9.50
N ILE A 147 6.68 -3.74 -10.49
CA ILE A 147 5.72 -2.80 -11.08
C ILE A 147 5.48 -3.26 -12.52
N TYR A 148 4.22 -3.42 -12.87
CA TYR A 148 3.73 -3.88 -14.16
C TYR A 148 2.85 -2.81 -14.78
N GLU A 149 2.95 -2.67 -16.10
CA GLU A 149 1.97 -1.93 -16.90
C GLU A 149 0.69 -2.76 -17.03
N GLY A 150 -0.47 -2.14 -16.84
CA GLY A 150 -1.76 -2.81 -16.91
C GLY A 150 -2.27 -3.36 -15.57
N LEU A 151 -3.35 -4.14 -15.67
CA LEU A 151 -4.14 -4.63 -14.54
C LEU A 151 -3.64 -5.95 -13.91
N GLN A 152 -2.62 -6.57 -14.51
CA GLN A 152 -2.15 -7.89 -14.11
C GLN A 152 -0.64 -7.92 -13.89
N ALA A 153 -0.20 -8.73 -12.94
CA ALA A 153 1.22 -8.98 -12.69
C ALA A 153 1.77 -10.00 -13.71
N ILE A 154 1.93 -9.58 -14.97
CA ILE A 154 2.45 -10.43 -16.06
C ILE A 154 3.89 -10.02 -16.38
N GLU A 155 4.83 -10.97 -16.40
CA GLU A 155 6.26 -10.69 -16.60
C GLU A 155 6.57 -9.91 -17.89
N ASN A 156 5.81 -10.12 -18.96
CA ASN A 156 5.97 -9.41 -20.23
C ASN A 156 5.59 -7.92 -20.15
N GLN A 157 4.93 -7.49 -19.07
CA GLN A 157 4.54 -6.10 -18.79
C GLN A 157 5.35 -5.50 -17.62
N LEU A 158 6.44 -6.17 -17.19
CA LEU A 158 7.26 -5.71 -16.08
C LEU A 158 7.99 -4.41 -16.47
N ALA A 159 7.64 -3.30 -15.82
CA ALA A 159 8.29 -2.01 -16.00
C ALA A 159 9.52 -1.86 -15.09
N ALA A 160 9.40 -2.33 -13.84
CA ALA A 160 10.48 -2.22 -12.87
C ALA A 160 10.42 -3.33 -11.82
N ARG A 161 11.59 -3.77 -11.36
CA ARG A 161 11.73 -4.68 -10.22
C ARG A 161 12.75 -4.13 -9.24
N THR A 162 12.37 -4.12 -7.97
CA THR A 162 13.23 -3.79 -6.84
C THR A 162 13.34 -5.00 -5.92
N GLN A 163 14.57 -5.41 -5.65
CA GLN A 163 14.85 -6.48 -4.70
C GLN A 163 15.45 -5.90 -3.43
N PHE A 164 14.99 -6.42 -2.30
CA PHE A 164 15.37 -5.98 -0.97
C PHE A 164 16.18 -7.05 -0.27
N TYR A 165 17.34 -6.64 0.24
CA TYR A 165 18.24 -7.51 0.97
C TYR A 165 18.38 -7.02 2.40
N TYR A 166 18.15 -7.92 3.34
CA TYR A 166 18.28 -7.68 4.77
C TYR A 166 19.49 -8.45 5.31
N ASP A 167 20.27 -7.79 6.17
CA ASP A 167 21.38 -8.42 6.87
C ASP A 167 20.87 -9.58 7.75
N GLY A 168 21.63 -10.68 7.80
CA GLY A 168 21.27 -11.88 8.57
C GLY A 168 20.45 -12.93 7.80
N SER A 169 20.07 -12.70 6.53
CA SER A 169 19.53 -13.76 5.69
C SER A 169 20.64 -14.64 5.11
N ALA A 170 20.54 -15.96 5.31
CA ALA A 170 21.58 -16.92 4.93
C ALA A 170 21.86 -16.98 3.42
N THR A 171 21.02 -16.36 2.59
CA THR A 171 21.18 -16.29 1.13
C THR A 171 22.00 -15.07 0.73
N ARG A 172 23.25 -14.99 1.20
CA ARG A 172 24.27 -14.20 0.50
C ARG A 172 24.72 -15.02 -0.71
N LEU A 173 24.08 -14.83 -1.87
CA LEU A 173 24.75 -15.13 -3.12
C LEU A 173 25.94 -14.17 -3.20
N ALA A 174 27.11 -14.72 -2.90
CA ALA A 174 28.37 -14.03 -2.97
C ALA A 174 28.60 -13.54 -4.40
N ILE A 175 28.21 -12.30 -4.69
CA ILE A 175 29.05 -11.42 -5.49
C ILE A 175 30.03 -10.78 -4.51
N ALA A 176 30.82 -11.63 -3.84
CA ALA A 176 32.13 -11.22 -3.43
C ALA A 176 32.89 -11.05 -4.75
N GLY A 177 32.86 -9.84 -5.30
CA GLY A 177 33.76 -9.47 -6.37
C GLY A 177 35.14 -9.94 -5.95
N ASN A 178 35.76 -10.77 -6.80
CA ASN A 178 37.09 -11.31 -6.63
C ASN A 178 38.03 -10.22 -6.12
N CYS A 179 38.20 -10.15 -4.80
CA CYS A 179 39.33 -9.49 -4.19
C CYS A 179 40.45 -10.53 -4.20
N SER A 180 40.93 -10.87 -5.41
CA SER A 180 42.18 -11.60 -5.55
C SER A 180 43.27 -10.66 -5.02
N LYS A 181 43.85 -11.04 -3.87
CA LYS A 181 45.08 -10.43 -3.37
C LYS A 181 46.17 -10.61 -4.44
N SER A 182 46.47 -9.54 -5.15
CA SER A 182 47.72 -9.36 -5.88
C SER A 182 48.54 -8.34 -5.10
N GLY A 183 49.64 -8.80 -4.50
CA GLY A 183 50.67 -7.92 -3.95
C GLY A 183 50.43 -7.40 -2.54
N SER A 184 51.49 -7.43 -1.75
CA SER A 184 51.63 -6.92 -0.39
C SER A 184 51.44 -5.40 -0.30
N GLY A 185 50.18 -4.96 -0.29
CA GLY A 185 49.78 -3.59 0.04
C GLY A 185 48.50 -3.63 0.87
N ARG A 186 48.45 -2.88 1.96
CA ARG A 186 47.38 -2.87 2.98
C ARG A 186 45.96 -3.02 2.38
N ALA A 187 45.27 -4.10 2.70
CA ALA A 187 43.84 -4.24 2.45
C ALA A 187 43.07 -3.34 3.44
N ALA A 188 42.43 -2.30 2.94
CA ALA A 188 41.43 -1.55 3.70
C ALA A 188 40.11 -2.32 3.67
N CYS A 189 39.99 -3.36 4.49
CA CYS A 189 38.67 -3.86 4.87
C CYS A 189 38.12 -2.88 5.90
N GLY A 190 37.34 -1.89 5.44
CA GLY A 190 36.65 -0.96 6.34
C GLY A 190 35.73 -1.72 7.31
N PRO A 191 35.50 -1.20 8.54
CA PRO A 191 34.67 -1.87 9.52
C PRO A 191 33.25 -2.04 8.97
N SER A 192 32.70 -3.25 9.18
CA SER A 192 31.30 -3.55 8.92
C SER A 192 30.44 -2.63 9.79
N PRO A 193 29.59 -1.75 9.24
CA PRO A 193 28.66 -1.00 10.07
C PRO A 193 27.57 -1.97 10.53
N SER A 194 27.44 -2.16 11.84
CA SER A 194 26.37 -2.92 12.51
C SER A 194 25.06 -2.14 12.56
N THR A 195 24.74 -1.40 11.51
CA THR A 195 23.48 -0.69 11.35
C THR A 195 22.71 -1.45 10.30
N SER A 196 21.57 -2.04 10.69
CA SER A 196 20.59 -2.65 9.77
C SER A 196 20.28 -1.64 8.66
N MET A 197 20.96 -1.78 7.53
CA MET A 197 20.81 -0.90 6.38
C MET A 197 20.18 -1.73 5.27
N MET A 198 18.92 -1.43 5.01
CA MET A 198 18.22 -1.92 3.83
C MET A 198 18.99 -1.46 2.59
N ARG A 199 19.48 -2.43 1.80
CA ARG A 199 20.05 -2.16 0.48
C ARG A 199 19.02 -2.54 -0.58
N SER A 200 18.61 -1.59 -1.40
CA SER A 200 17.71 -1.80 -2.54
C SER A 200 18.51 -1.77 -3.84
N ALA A 201 18.33 -2.79 -4.69
CA ALA A 201 18.78 -2.76 -6.08
C ALA A 201 17.54 -2.65 -6.98
N THR A 202 17.48 -1.58 -7.78
CA THR A 202 16.41 -1.36 -8.76
C THR A 202 16.94 -1.62 -10.15
N ARG A 203 16.26 -2.49 -10.90
CA ARG A 203 16.52 -2.71 -12.32
C ARG A 203 15.28 -2.27 -13.09
N ARG A 204 15.46 -1.32 -14.02
CA ARG A 204 14.45 -1.04 -15.06
C ARG A 204 14.56 -2.14 -16.12
N ALA A 205 13.41 -2.65 -16.55
CA ALA A 205 13.35 -3.60 -17.65
C ALA A 205 13.81 -2.95 -18.96
#